data_AF-A0A3D5JQW4-F1
#
_entry.id   AF-A0A3D5JQW4-F1
#
_cell.length_a   1.000
_cell.length_b   1.000
_cell.length_c   1.000
_cell.angle_alpha   90.00
_cell.angle_beta   90.00
_cell.angle_gamma   90.00
#
_symmetry.space_group_name_H-M   'P 1'
#
loop_
_entity.id
_entity.type
_entity.pdbx_description
1 polymer ?
#
loop_
_entity_poly.entity_id
_entity_poly.type
_entity_poly.pdbx_seq_one_letter_code
_entity_poly.pdbx_strand_id
1 'polypeptide(L)'
;MTGDRLDVRSYHAYGQPVFAVADATVIQAKDGVPDNIPRTPAGFAPAVPLSMASLAGNTVVLDLGDGQFAHYAHLQPGRVAVKAGQRGRRGQPLARIGNSGNARWPHLHFQVTTDPGVMSSEGLLFARDHFRAQGPSGKWSTRQKKFPLA
;
A
#
# COMPACT_ATOMS: atom_id res chain seq x y z
N MET A 1 1.94 3.69 -17.96
CA MET A 1 0.88 2.77 -18.40
C MET A 1 1.18 2.41 -19.84
N THR A 2 1.21 1.14 -20.20
CA THR A 2 1.62 0.65 -21.52
C THR A 2 0.71 -0.51 -21.94
N GLY A 3 -0.56 -0.23 -22.23
CA GLY A 3 -1.53 -1.28 -22.57
C GLY A 3 -2.98 -0.87 -22.35
N ASP A 4 -3.87 -1.86 -22.30
CA ASP A 4 -5.29 -1.68 -22.02
C ASP A 4 -5.50 -1.05 -20.63
N ARG A 5 -6.25 0.05 -20.58
CA ARG A 5 -6.56 0.77 -19.34
C ARG A 5 -7.42 -0.05 -18.38
N LEU A 6 -8.11 -1.07 -18.87
CA LEU A 6 -8.97 -1.95 -18.07
C LEU A 6 -8.19 -3.13 -17.46
N ASP A 7 -6.96 -3.38 -17.91
CA ASP A 7 -6.09 -4.40 -17.32
C ASP A 7 -5.16 -3.76 -16.28
N VAL A 8 -5.25 -4.24 -15.03
CA VAL A 8 -4.36 -3.84 -13.93
C VAL A 8 -2.88 -4.03 -14.29
N ARG A 9 -2.54 -5.01 -15.13
CA ARG A 9 -1.17 -5.32 -15.56
C ARG A 9 -0.58 -4.25 -16.48
N SER A 10 -1.41 -3.40 -17.09
CA SER A 10 -0.95 -2.27 -17.91
C SER A 10 -0.37 -1.11 -17.08
N TYR A 11 -0.51 -1.16 -15.75
CA TYR A 11 -0.04 -0.13 -14.83
C TYR A 11 1.33 -0.50 -14.25
N HIS A 12 2.29 0.41 -14.39
CA HIS A 12 3.67 0.21 -13.90
C HIS A 12 3.76 -0.17 -12.42
N ALA A 13 2.83 0.35 -11.60
CA ALA A 13 2.80 0.07 -10.17
C ALA A 13 2.33 -1.35 -9.84
N TYR A 14 1.48 -1.97 -10.67
CA TYR A 14 0.91 -3.27 -10.35
C TYR A 14 1.98 -4.35 -10.28
N GLY A 15 1.89 -5.21 -9.26
CA GLY A 15 2.84 -6.30 -9.03
C GLY A 15 4.21 -5.86 -8.47
N GLN A 16 4.48 -4.56 -8.33
CA GLN A 16 5.72 -4.08 -7.71
C GLN A 16 5.80 -4.55 -6.25
N PRO A 17 6.99 -4.89 -5.74
CA PRO A 17 7.14 -5.41 -4.39
C PRO A 17 6.85 -4.33 -3.34
N VAL A 18 6.23 -4.75 -2.24
CA VAL A 18 5.97 -3.94 -1.05
C VAL A 18 6.80 -4.49 0.09
N PHE A 19 7.54 -3.62 0.78
CA PHE A 19 8.50 -4.00 1.81
C PHE A 19 8.16 -3.37 3.16
N ALA A 20 8.55 -4.07 4.24
CA ALA A 20 8.46 -3.55 5.60
C ALA A 20 9.29 -2.28 5.75
N VAL A 21 8.68 -1.23 6.30
CA VAL A 21 9.32 0.08 6.46
C VAL A 21 10.33 0.09 7.61
N ALA A 22 10.12 -0.77 8.61
CA ALA A 22 10.98 -0.93 9.78
C ALA A 22 10.97 -2.39 10.27
N ASP A 23 11.81 -2.67 11.25
CA ASP A 23 11.67 -3.88 12.08
C ASP A 23 10.36 -3.75 12.86
N ALA A 24 9.51 -4.78 12.81
CA ALA A 24 8.14 -4.68 13.30
C ALA A 24 7.49 -6.05 13.54
N THR A 25 6.35 -6.04 14.23
CA THR A 25 5.46 -7.21 14.33
C THR A 25 4.29 -7.03 13.39
N VAL A 26 3.96 -8.05 12.58
CA VAL A 26 2.75 -8.06 11.76
C VAL A 26 1.56 -8.29 12.68
N ILE A 27 0.67 -7.31 12.82
CA ILE A 27 -0.54 -7.43 13.66
C ILE A 27 -1.78 -7.75 12.84
N GLN A 28 -1.76 -7.48 11.52
CA GLN A 28 -2.82 -7.85 10.60
C GLN A 28 -2.24 -8.24 9.25
N ALA A 29 -2.76 -9.32 8.66
CA ALA A 29 -2.50 -9.73 7.29
C ALA A 29 -3.81 -10.28 6.69
N LYS A 30 -4.31 -9.64 5.64
CA LYS A 30 -5.54 -10.02 4.94
C LYS A 30 -5.25 -10.18 3.46
N ASP A 31 -5.67 -11.31 2.90
CA ASP A 31 -5.50 -11.65 1.49
C ASP A 31 -6.79 -12.24 0.90
N GLY A 32 -6.85 -12.37 -0.42
CA GLY A 32 -7.93 -13.03 -1.17
C GLY A 32 -9.03 -12.10 -1.70
N VAL A 33 -9.01 -10.80 -1.38
CA VAL A 33 -9.93 -9.82 -1.99
C VAL A 33 -9.52 -9.59 -3.44
N PRO A 34 -10.41 -9.78 -4.43
CA PRO A 34 -10.09 -9.60 -5.84
C PRO A 34 -9.73 -8.15 -6.19
N ASP A 35 -8.94 -7.98 -7.26
CA ASP A 35 -8.64 -6.67 -7.84
C ASP A 35 -9.87 -6.09 -8.54
N ASN A 36 -10.04 -4.77 -8.46
CA ASN A 36 -11.04 -4.05 -9.25
C ASN A 36 -10.57 -3.88 -10.70
N ILE A 37 -11.53 -3.72 -11.61
CA ILE A 37 -11.25 -3.31 -13.00
C ILE A 37 -11.04 -1.78 -13.01
N PRO A 38 -9.86 -1.27 -13.43
CA PRO A 38 -9.61 0.16 -13.47
C PRO A 38 -10.36 0.86 -14.61
N ARG A 39 -10.66 2.15 -14.44
CA ARG A 39 -11.08 3.08 -15.52
C ARG A 39 -12.20 2.56 -16.44
N THR A 40 -13.14 1.79 -15.89
CA THR A 40 -14.37 1.37 -16.57
C THR A 40 -15.19 2.58 -17.05
N PRO A 41 -15.80 2.54 -18.25
CA PRO A 41 -16.62 3.65 -18.74
C PRO A 41 -17.83 3.98 -17.84
N ALA A 42 -18.39 2.96 -17.18
CA ALA A 42 -19.53 3.10 -16.26
C ALA A 42 -19.17 3.72 -14.90
N GLY A 43 -17.91 4.09 -14.67
CA GLY A 43 -17.42 4.53 -13.37
C GLY A 43 -17.02 3.37 -12.47
N PHE A 44 -16.53 3.69 -11.27
CA PHE A 44 -15.94 2.71 -10.36
C PHE A 44 -16.98 1.73 -9.81
N ALA A 45 -16.78 0.44 -10.09
CA ALA A 45 -17.53 -0.67 -9.53
C ALA A 45 -16.56 -1.59 -8.77
N PRO A 46 -16.63 -1.66 -7.43
CA PRO A 46 -15.71 -2.48 -6.66
C PRO A 46 -16.05 -3.97 -6.84
N ALA A 47 -15.02 -4.81 -6.89
CA ALA A 47 -15.15 -6.26 -7.06
C ALA A 47 -15.85 -6.94 -5.88
N VAL A 48 -15.85 -6.29 -4.71
CA VAL A 48 -16.62 -6.67 -3.52
C VAL A 48 -17.34 -5.44 -2.96
N PRO A 49 -18.53 -5.57 -2.33
CA PRO A 49 -19.19 -4.45 -1.69
C PRO A 49 -18.28 -3.72 -0.69
N LEU A 50 -18.28 -2.39 -0.74
CA LEU A 50 -17.49 -1.58 0.17
C LEU A 50 -18.19 -1.45 1.52
N SER A 51 -17.43 -1.74 2.56
CA SER A 51 -17.75 -1.51 3.96
C SER A 51 -16.48 -1.09 4.69
N MET A 52 -16.62 -0.70 5.95
CA MET A 52 -15.46 -0.40 6.81
C MET A 52 -14.46 -1.58 6.86
N ALA A 53 -14.93 -2.82 6.75
CA ALA A 53 -14.09 -4.01 6.77
C ALA A 53 -13.42 -4.35 5.42
N SER A 54 -13.94 -3.83 4.30
CA SER A 54 -13.44 -4.15 2.95
C SER A 54 -12.73 -2.99 2.25
N LEU A 55 -12.82 -1.76 2.77
CA LEU A 55 -12.19 -0.56 2.20
C LEU A 55 -10.70 -0.73 1.89
N ALA A 56 -9.93 -1.31 2.81
CA ALA A 56 -8.49 -1.51 2.64
C ALA A 56 -8.13 -2.64 1.64
N GLY A 57 -9.08 -3.49 1.26
CA GLY A 57 -8.82 -4.66 0.42
C GLY A 57 -7.91 -5.68 1.11
N ASN A 58 -6.95 -6.22 0.36
CA ASN A 58 -5.85 -6.98 0.92
C ASN A 58 -4.89 -6.02 1.62
N THR A 59 -4.49 -6.35 2.85
CA THR A 59 -3.76 -5.41 3.71
C THR A 59 -2.76 -6.09 4.61
N VAL A 60 -1.71 -5.35 4.97
CA VAL A 60 -0.78 -5.68 6.05
C VAL A 60 -0.72 -4.49 6.99
N VAL A 61 -0.78 -4.74 8.30
CA VAL A 61 -0.53 -3.73 9.33
C VAL A 61 0.62 -4.20 10.20
N LEU A 62 1.61 -3.32 10.36
CA LEU A 62 2.78 -3.53 11.19
C LEU A 62 2.66 -2.69 12.47
N ASP A 63 2.93 -3.30 13.61
CA ASP A 63 3.24 -2.62 14.87
C ASP A 63 4.75 -2.33 14.90
N LEU A 64 5.08 -1.04 14.88
CA LEU A 64 6.45 -0.52 14.87
C LEU A 64 7.02 -0.36 16.29
N GLY A 65 6.22 -0.60 17.33
CA GLY A 65 6.51 -0.23 18.71
C GLY A 65 6.03 1.18 19.05
N ASP A 66 6.03 1.50 20.35
CA ASP A 66 5.72 2.82 20.89
C ASP A 66 4.38 3.42 20.43
N GLY A 67 3.38 2.56 20.19
CA GLY A 67 2.06 2.98 19.74
C GLY A 67 2.02 3.47 18.28
N GLN A 68 3.00 3.10 17.46
CA GLN A 68 3.06 3.49 16.05
C GLN A 68 2.78 2.30 15.14
N PHE A 69 1.94 2.51 14.13
CA PHE A 69 1.49 1.46 13.21
C PHE A 69 1.70 1.86 11.76
N ALA A 70 2.19 0.96 10.92
CA ALA A 70 2.28 1.16 9.48
C ALA A 70 1.26 0.31 8.73
N HIS A 71 0.45 0.95 7.90
CA HIS A 71 -0.61 0.32 7.12
C HIS A 71 -0.23 0.23 5.65
N TYR A 72 -0.49 -0.92 5.04
CA TYR A 72 -0.27 -1.20 3.62
C TYR A 72 -1.56 -1.76 3.03
N ALA A 73 -2.24 -1.00 2.18
CA ALA A 73 -3.54 -1.39 1.64
C ALA A 73 -3.52 -1.53 0.11
N HIS A 74 -4.62 -2.07 -0.42
CA HIS A 74 -4.84 -2.33 -1.85
C HIS A 74 -3.86 -3.34 -2.44
N LEU A 75 -3.43 -4.33 -1.64
CA LEU A 75 -2.44 -5.31 -2.05
C LEU A 75 -2.99 -6.31 -3.07
N GLN A 76 -2.09 -6.95 -3.81
CA GLN A 76 -2.43 -7.89 -4.87
C GLN A 76 -3.01 -9.20 -4.28
N PRO A 77 -4.12 -9.72 -4.82
CA PRO A 77 -4.72 -10.97 -4.37
C PRO A 77 -3.76 -12.16 -4.48
N GLY A 78 -3.67 -12.96 -3.43
CA GLY A 78 -2.81 -14.14 -3.36
C GLY A 78 -1.32 -13.80 -3.35
N ARG A 79 -0.95 -12.59 -2.91
CA ARG A 79 0.45 -12.13 -2.86
C ARG A 79 0.84 -11.54 -1.52
N VAL A 80 0.01 -11.64 -0.48
CA VAL A 80 0.44 -11.30 0.88
C VAL A 80 1.32 -12.44 1.39
N ALA A 81 2.58 -12.14 1.70
CA ALA A 81 3.63 -13.12 1.99
C ALA A 81 3.91 -13.29 3.49
N VAL A 82 3.12 -12.64 4.35
CA VAL A 82 3.29 -12.64 5.81
C VAL A 82 1.99 -13.01 6.51
N LYS A 83 2.09 -13.34 7.80
CA LYS A 83 0.94 -13.67 8.66
C LYS A 83 0.96 -12.86 9.95
N ALA A 84 -0.20 -12.63 10.54
CA ALA A 84 -0.30 -12.01 11.87
C ALA A 84 0.52 -12.80 12.90
N GLY A 85 1.18 -12.09 13.81
CA GLY A 85 2.13 -12.62 14.80
C GLY A 85 3.57 -12.78 14.29
N GLN A 86 3.81 -12.66 12.98
CA GLN A 86 5.16 -12.76 12.43
C GLN A 86 5.98 -11.50 12.75
N ARG A 87 7.20 -11.67 13.26
CA ARG A 87 8.17 -10.57 13.35
C ARG A 87 8.90 -10.43 12.02
N GLY A 88 8.99 -9.20 11.53
CA GLY A 88 9.69 -8.87 10.30
C GLY A 88 10.80 -7.86 10.48
N ARG A 89 11.73 -7.84 9.53
CA ARG A 89 12.81 -6.85 9.47
C ARG A 89 12.53 -5.80 8.41
N ARG A 90 13.07 -4.60 8.58
CA ARG A 90 13.07 -3.56 7.55
C ARG A 90 13.55 -4.14 6.21
N GLY A 91 12.82 -3.82 5.14
CA GLY A 91 13.13 -4.29 3.79
C GLY A 91 12.65 -5.72 3.50
N GLN A 92 12.05 -6.43 4.47
CA GLN A 92 11.43 -7.72 4.22
C GLN A 92 10.26 -7.58 3.24
N PRO A 93 10.14 -8.44 2.22
CA PRO A 93 8.96 -8.50 1.37
C PRO A 93 7.70 -8.81 2.18
N LEU A 94 6.67 -7.96 2.03
CA LEU A 94 5.37 -8.13 2.66
C LEU A 94 4.34 -8.63 1.65
N ALA A 95 4.31 -8.00 0.47
CA ALA A 95 3.32 -8.28 -0.56
C ALA A 95 3.73 -7.70 -1.92
N ARG A 96 2.77 -7.61 -2.83
CA ARG A 96 2.86 -6.86 -4.09
C ARG A 96 1.72 -5.85 -4.19
N ILE A 97 1.95 -4.75 -4.90
CA ILE A 97 0.93 -3.73 -5.18
C ILE A 97 -0.17 -4.35 -6.03
N GLY A 98 -1.43 -4.17 -5.60
CA GLY A 98 -2.62 -4.61 -6.31
C GLY A 98 -3.56 -3.47 -6.63
N ASN A 99 -4.84 -3.80 -6.71
CA ASN A 99 -5.97 -2.90 -6.92
C ASN A 99 -7.23 -3.38 -6.19
N SER A 100 -7.08 -4.01 -5.02
CA SER A 100 -8.19 -4.54 -4.21
C SER A 100 -8.78 -3.49 -3.25
N GLY A 101 -10.01 -3.70 -2.79
CA GLY A 101 -10.69 -2.79 -1.86
C GLY A 101 -11.20 -1.52 -2.55
N ASN A 102 -11.08 -0.36 -1.91
CA ASN A 102 -11.50 0.92 -2.49
C ASN A 102 -10.41 1.56 -3.38
N ALA A 103 -9.86 0.79 -4.33
CA ALA A 103 -8.82 1.23 -5.26
C ALA A 103 -9.35 1.34 -6.70
N ARG A 104 -9.24 2.54 -7.30
CA ARG A 104 -9.70 2.82 -8.66
C ARG A 104 -8.66 2.53 -9.75
N TRP A 105 -7.39 2.40 -9.36
CA TRP A 105 -6.25 2.03 -10.19
C TRP A 105 -5.11 1.52 -9.31
N PRO A 106 -4.19 0.67 -9.83
CA PRO A 106 -3.09 0.14 -9.05
C PRO A 106 -2.21 1.22 -8.39
N HIS A 107 -2.12 1.17 -7.06
CA HIS A 107 -1.27 2.02 -6.23
C HIS A 107 -1.10 1.38 -4.84
N LEU A 108 -0.10 1.84 -4.08
CA LEU A 108 0.03 1.50 -2.66
C LEU A 108 -0.55 2.64 -1.83
N HIS A 109 -1.57 2.35 -1.02
CA HIS A 109 -1.91 3.20 0.11
C HIS A 109 -1.01 2.84 1.28
N PHE A 110 -0.25 3.82 1.77
CA PHE A 110 0.67 3.68 2.89
C PHE A 110 0.49 4.84 3.85
N GLN A 111 0.36 4.54 5.13
CA GLN A 111 0.27 5.54 6.20
C GLN A 111 0.87 5.00 7.49
N VAL A 112 1.37 5.92 8.33
CA VAL A 112 1.80 5.62 9.70
C VAL A 112 0.84 6.31 10.66
N THR A 113 0.41 5.62 11.70
CA THR A 113 -0.66 6.09 12.59
C THR A 113 -0.40 5.77 14.06
N THR A 114 -1.14 6.41 14.97
CA THR A 114 -1.07 6.20 16.43
C THR A 114 -1.92 5.05 16.97
N ASP A 115 -2.70 4.38 16.12
CA ASP A 115 -3.60 3.28 16.49
C ASP A 115 -3.72 2.27 15.32
N PRO A 116 -3.91 0.97 15.60
CA PRO A 116 -4.01 -0.07 14.57
C PRO A 116 -5.30 0.00 13.73
N GLY A 117 -6.29 0.80 14.12
CA GLY A 117 -7.47 1.10 13.33
C GLY A 117 -7.26 2.32 12.44
N VAL A 118 -7.17 2.12 11.13
CA VAL A 118 -6.99 3.18 10.10
C VAL A 118 -7.92 4.40 10.29
N MET A 119 -9.14 4.17 10.79
CA MET A 119 -10.21 5.17 10.90
C MET A 119 -10.34 5.79 12.30
N SER A 120 -9.70 5.21 13.31
CA SER A 120 -9.69 5.68 14.71
C SER A 120 -8.38 6.34 15.10
N SER A 121 -7.43 6.43 14.16
CA SER A 121 -6.05 6.81 14.41
C SER A 121 -5.69 8.17 13.81
N GLU A 122 -4.75 8.87 14.43
CA GLU A 122 -4.14 10.08 13.87
C GLU A 122 -2.94 9.73 12.99
N GLY A 123 -2.77 10.46 11.89
CA GLY A 123 -1.65 10.28 10.98
C GLY A 123 -0.35 10.84 11.56
N LEU A 124 0.70 10.03 11.56
CA LEU A 124 2.04 10.43 11.98
C LEU A 124 2.90 10.82 10.78
N LEU A 125 3.67 11.90 10.94
CA LEU A 125 4.68 12.28 9.97
C LEU A 125 5.80 11.25 9.95
N PHE A 126 6.20 10.81 8.75
CA PHE A 126 7.39 10.00 8.56
C PHE A 126 8.32 10.65 7.53
N ALA A 127 9.62 10.62 7.82
CA ALA A 127 10.63 11.01 6.86
C ALA A 127 10.98 9.81 5.97
N ARG A 128 11.24 10.09 4.69
CA ARG A 128 11.81 9.08 3.78
C ARG A 128 13.32 9.17 3.87
N ASP A 129 13.97 8.10 4.30
CA ASP A 129 15.43 8.03 4.39
C ASP A 129 16.08 8.33 3.04
N HIS A 130 15.60 7.68 1.97
CA HIS A 130 16.05 7.90 0.59
C HIS A 130 14.89 7.72 -0.40
N PHE A 131 14.75 8.61 -1.37
CA PHE A 131 13.85 8.43 -2.51
C PHE A 131 14.40 9.09 -3.77
N ARG A 132 14.08 8.55 -4.95
CA ARG A 132 14.32 9.23 -6.22
C ARG A 132 13.05 9.95 -6.66
N ALA A 133 13.17 11.21 -7.02
CA ALA A 133 12.08 12.00 -7.56
C ALA A 133 12.49 12.54 -8.93
N GLN A 134 11.56 12.47 -9.88
CA GLN A 134 11.70 13.13 -11.16
C GLN A 134 11.17 14.56 -11.04
N GLY A 135 12.02 15.55 -11.28
CA GLY A 135 11.59 16.95 -11.29
C GLY A 135 10.81 17.32 -12.57
N PRO A 136 10.22 18.53 -12.65
CA PRO A 136 9.49 18.99 -13.83
C PRO A 136 10.29 18.93 -15.14
N SER A 137 11.62 18.98 -15.05
CA SER A 137 12.56 18.84 -16.17
C SER A 137 12.79 17.40 -16.65
N GLY A 138 12.11 16.42 -16.06
CA GLY A 138 12.31 14.99 -16.38
C GLY A 138 13.59 14.39 -15.79
N LYS A 139 14.41 15.15 -15.07
CA LYS A 139 15.63 14.62 -14.43
C LYS A 139 15.33 13.94 -13.10
N TRP A 140 15.84 12.72 -12.94
CA TRP A 140 15.82 11.98 -11.67
C TRP A 140 16.88 12.54 -10.72
N SER A 141 16.49 12.79 -9.47
CA SER A 141 17.41 13.15 -8.39
C SER A 141 17.14 12.29 -7.16
N THR A 142 18.20 11.85 -6.48
CA THR A 142 18.11 11.19 -5.18
C THR A 142 17.95 12.26 -4.10
N ARG A 143 16.96 12.09 -3.24
CA ARG A 143 16.68 12.93 -2.06
C ARG A 143 16.82 12.07 -0.82
N GLN A 144 17.34 12.64 0.26
CA GLN A 144 17.61 11.95 1.52
C GLN A 144 17.00 12.71 2.69
N LYS A 145 16.45 11.99 3.68
CA LYS A 145 15.92 12.53 4.95
C LYS A 145 14.97 13.73 4.77
N LYS A 146 14.08 13.67 3.79
CA LYS A 146 13.07 14.71 3.56
C LYS A 146 11.67 14.14 3.80
N PHE A 147 10.78 14.98 4.32
CA PHE A 147 9.35 14.72 4.26
C PHE A 147 8.92 14.53 2.80
N PRO A 148 7.92 13.70 2.53
CA PRO A 148 7.28 13.64 1.22
C PRO A 148 6.57 14.98 0.94
N LEU A 149 7.35 15.93 0.41
CA LEU A 149 7.00 17.29 -0.02
C LEU A 149 6.64 18.28 1.10
N ALA A 150 7.44 19.35 1.17
CA ALA A 150 6.94 20.71 1.35
C ALA A 150 6.91 21.37 -0.04
#